data_AF-A0A9Q0YAD5-F1
#
_entry.id   AF-A0A9Q0YAD5-F1
#
_cell.length_a   1.000
_cell.length_b   1.000
_cell.length_c   1.000
_cell.angle_alpha   90.00
_cell.angle_beta   90.00
_cell.angle_gamma   90.00
#
_symmetry.space_group_name_H-M   'P 1'
#
loop_
_entity.id
_entity.type
_entity.pdbx_description
1 polymer ?
#
loop_
_entity_poly.entity_id
_entity_poly.type
_entity_poly.pdbx_seq_one_letter_code
_entity_poly.pdbx_strand_id
1 'polypeptide(L)'
;MVRKCNTHEPSGLVNDILTGLYTNEYLAAHSLTGTSAIDDSEFQLKERLDPTVVKEIVGTVMKHFPQKTPTDVKCFIRQKLNNASKAIKRKNQ
;
A
#
# COMPACT_ATOMS: atom_id res chain seq x y z
N MET A 1 -13.87 -0.37 17.91
CA MET A 1 -13.11 0.91 17.93
C MET A 1 -13.10 1.46 16.52
N VAL A 2 -13.74 2.61 16.26
CA VAL A 2 -13.67 3.29 14.96
C VAL A 2 -12.25 3.81 14.81
N ARG A 3 -11.41 3.14 14.01
CA ARG A 3 -10.07 3.66 13.68
C ARG A 3 -10.27 5.01 13.01
N LYS A 4 -9.82 6.08 13.66
CA LYS A 4 -9.80 7.41 13.06
C LYS A 4 -8.76 7.37 11.94
N CYS A 5 -9.21 7.38 10.69
CA CYS A 5 -8.31 7.51 9.55
C CYS A 5 -7.55 8.82 9.66
N ASN A 6 -6.24 8.79 9.48
CA ASN A 6 -5.39 9.96 9.50
C ASN A 6 -5.67 10.82 8.26
N THR A 7 -6.50 11.84 8.42
CA THR A 7 -6.86 12.80 7.36
C THR A 7 -5.92 14.00 7.31
N HIS A 8 -4.82 14.01 8.09
CA HIS A 8 -3.83 15.08 8.07
C HIS A 8 -2.72 14.81 7.04
N GLU A 9 -2.37 13.54 6.81
CA GLU A 9 -1.38 13.15 5.81
C GLU A 9 -1.93 12.10 4.82
N PRO A 10 -1.69 12.26 3.51
CA PRO A 10 -2.19 11.33 2.50
C PRO A 10 -1.55 9.93 2.61
N SER A 11 -0.28 9.85 3.02
CA SER A 11 0.40 8.58 3.32
C SER A 11 -0.21 7.86 4.52
N GLY A 12 -0.60 8.62 5.56
CA GLY A 12 -1.31 8.12 6.73
C GLY A 12 -2.69 7.56 6.38
N LEU A 13 -3.48 8.31 5.59
CA LEU A 13 -4.79 7.85 5.12
C LEU A 13 -4.68 6.55 4.31
N VAL A 14 -3.72 6.47 3.37
CA VAL A 14 -3.47 5.26 2.59
C VAL A 14 -3.11 4.08 3.50
N ASN A 15 -2.27 4.31 4.50
CA ASN A 15 -1.88 3.29 5.47
C ASN A 15 -3.07 2.78 6.29
N ASP A 16 -3.94 3.68 6.76
CA ASP A 16 -5.11 3.31 7.55
C ASP A 16 -6.14 2.54 6.73
N ILE A 17 -6.35 2.93 5.46
CA ILE A 17 -7.22 2.19 4.55
C ILE A 17 -6.63 0.80 4.28
N LEU A 18 -5.35 0.70 3.91
CA LEU A 18 -4.72 -0.59 3.60
C LEU A 18 -4.67 -1.53 4.80
N THR A 19 -4.37 -1.01 6.00
CA THR A 19 -4.35 -1.84 7.22
C THR A 19 -5.73 -2.10 7.80
N GLY A 20 -6.76 -1.38 7.34
CA GLY A 20 -8.16 -1.69 7.63
C GLY A 20 -8.74 -2.75 6.69
N LEU A 21 -8.28 -2.79 5.44
CA LEU A 21 -8.72 -3.76 4.42
C LEU A 21 -7.93 -5.06 4.46
N TYR A 22 -6.64 -5.01 4.77
CA TYR A 22 -5.72 -6.13 4.65
C TYR A 22 -4.78 -6.26 5.85
N THR A 23 -4.31 -7.48 6.09
CA THR A 23 -3.27 -7.76 7.10
C THR A 23 -1.89 -7.35 6.58
N ASN A 24 -0.93 -7.15 7.49
CA ASN A 24 0.45 -6.82 7.06
C ASN A 24 1.09 -7.97 6.28
N GLU A 25 0.72 -9.22 6.59
CA GLU A 25 1.12 -10.43 5.87
C GLU A 25 0.61 -10.39 4.43
N TYR A 26 -0.67 -10.06 4.24
CA TYR A 26 -1.26 -9.92 2.91
C TYR A 26 -0.58 -8.80 2.11
N LEU A 27 -0.40 -7.62 2.74
CA LEU A 27 0.25 -6.47 2.10
C LEU A 27 1.72 -6.72 1.73
N ALA A 28 2.44 -7.57 2.47
CA ALA A 28 3.82 -7.92 2.18
C ALA A 28 3.94 -8.92 1.01
N ALA A 29 2.96 -9.81 0.87
CA ALA A 29 2.87 -10.79 -0.21
C ALA A 29 2.37 -10.19 -1.53
N HIS A 30 1.72 -9.02 -1.50
CA HIS A 30 1.15 -8.37 -2.69
C HIS A 30 1.98 -7.16 -3.18
N SER A 31 1.87 -6.87 -4.47
CA SER A 31 2.51 -5.72 -5.11
C SER A 31 1.52 -4.89 -5.93
N LEU A 32 1.86 -3.63 -6.21
CA LEU A 32 0.99 -2.74 -6.99
C LEU A 32 0.88 -3.16 -8.47
N THR A 33 1.92 -3.77 -9.03
CA THR A 33 2.04 -4.08 -10.47
C THR A 33 2.25 -5.55 -10.80
N GLY A 34 2.34 -6.45 -9.81
CA GLY A 34 2.68 -7.86 -10.02
C GLY A 34 4.17 -8.11 -10.29
N THR A 35 5.02 -7.07 -10.19
CA THR A 35 6.44 -7.13 -10.52
C THR A 35 7.28 -6.61 -9.36
N SER A 36 8.15 -7.46 -8.82
CA SER A 36 9.23 -7.09 -7.92
C SER A 36 10.28 -6.28 -8.68
N ALA A 37 10.85 -5.25 -8.05
CA ALA A 37 11.99 -4.53 -8.60
C ALA A 37 13.20 -5.47 -8.67
N ILE A 38 13.99 -5.32 -9.73
CA ILE A 38 15.00 -6.24 -10.31
C ILE A 38 16.16 -6.64 -9.35
N ASP A 39 16.18 -6.18 -8.10
CA ASP A 39 17.38 -6.21 -7.25
C ASP A 39 17.30 -7.10 -6.00
N ASP A 40 16.20 -7.79 -5.74
CA ASP A 40 16.08 -8.69 -4.58
C ASP A 40 16.02 -10.13 -5.07
N SER A 41 17.00 -10.93 -4.64
CA SER A 41 17.38 -12.32 -4.97
C SER A 41 16.27 -13.40 -5.07
N GLU A 42 14.99 -13.07 -5.01
CA GLU A 42 13.91 -14.01 -5.20
C GLU A 42 12.82 -13.36 -6.05
N PHE A 43 12.62 -13.92 -7.23
CA PHE A 43 11.47 -13.69 -8.10
C PHE A 43 10.18 -14.21 -7.42
N GLN A 44 9.88 -13.74 -6.20
CA GLN A 44 8.59 -13.95 -5.58
C GLN A 44 7.58 -13.13 -6.36
N LEU A 45 6.82 -13.81 -7.23
CA LEU A 45 5.64 -13.32 -7.91
C LEU A 45 4.65 -12.79 -6.86
N LYS A 46 4.83 -11.54 -6.44
CA LYS A 46 3.90 -10.89 -5.52
C LYS A 46 2.61 -10.61 -6.25
N GLU A 47 1.54 -11.27 -5.84
CA GLU A 47 0.23 -11.12 -6.44
C GLU A 47 -0.17 -9.64 -6.51
N ARG A 48 -0.79 -9.26 -7.63
CA ARG A 48 -1.16 -7.87 -7.88
C ARG A 48 -2.33 -7.51 -6.96
N LEU A 49 -2.23 -6.39 -6.26
CA LEU A 49 -3.37 -5.79 -5.55
C LEU A 49 -4.50 -5.51 -6.53
N ASP A 50 -5.74 -5.76 -6.10
CA ASP A 50 -6.91 -5.57 -6.93
C ASP A 50 -6.94 -4.14 -7.50
N PRO A 51 -6.91 -3.96 -8.84
CA PRO A 51 -6.92 -2.65 -9.46
C PRO A 51 -8.16 -1.82 -9.10
N THR A 52 -9.27 -2.47 -8.77
CA THR A 52 -10.51 -1.84 -8.28
C THR A 52 -10.26 -1.18 -6.93
N VAL A 53 -9.66 -1.92 -5.99
CA VAL A 53 -9.32 -1.40 -4.66
C VAL A 53 -8.30 -0.26 -4.75
N VAL A 54 -7.30 -0.38 -5.63
CA VAL A 54 -6.35 0.70 -5.89
C VAL A 54 -7.08 1.96 -6.39
N LYS A 55 -8.05 1.81 -7.30
CA LYS A 55 -8.84 2.93 -7.82
C LYS A 55 -9.71 3.58 -6.73
N GLU A 56 -10.31 2.79 -5.85
CA GLU A 56 -11.09 3.29 -4.71
C GLU A 56 -10.23 4.04 -3.70
N ILE A 57 -9.04 3.52 -3.37
CA ILE A 57 -8.09 4.21 -2.49
C ILE A 57 -7.66 5.54 -3.12
N VAL A 58 -7.32 5.55 -4.41
CA VAL A 58 -6.99 6.78 -5.15
C VAL A 58 -8.13 7.79 -5.07
N GLY A 59 -9.36 7.37 -5.35
CA GLY A 59 -10.52 8.26 -5.28
C GLY A 59 -10.77 8.82 -3.88
N THR A 60 -10.64 7.97 -2.85
CA THR A 60 -10.83 8.36 -1.45
C THR A 60 -9.76 9.35 -1.00
N VAL A 61 -8.50 9.10 -1.32
CA VAL A 61 -7.38 9.99 -0.96
C VAL A 61 -7.49 11.31 -1.70
N MET A 62 -7.81 11.30 -2.99
CA MET A 62 -8.00 12.53 -3.76
C MET A 62 -9.20 13.35 -3.28
N LYS A 63 -10.25 12.72 -2.74
CA LYS A 63 -11.39 13.42 -2.12
C LYS A 63 -10.99 14.20 -0.88
N HIS A 64 -10.08 13.65 -0.07
CA HIS A 64 -9.56 14.32 1.13
C HIS A 64 -8.38 15.25 0.83
N PHE A 65 -7.61 14.96 -0.22
CA PHE A 65 -6.40 15.68 -0.64
C PHE A 65 -6.49 15.99 -2.14
N PRO A 66 -7.29 16.98 -2.55
CA PRO A 66 -7.48 17.33 -3.97
C PRO A 66 -6.19 17.77 -4.68
N GLN A 67 -5.16 18.16 -3.93
CA GLN A 67 -3.83 18.52 -4.42
C GLN A 67 -2.95 17.32 -4.81
N LYS A 68 -3.37 16.08 -4.54
CA LYS A 68 -2.60 14.88 -4.85
C LYS A 68 -3.04 14.25 -6.16
N THR A 69 -2.07 13.80 -6.95
CA THR A 69 -2.34 13.12 -8.22
C THR A 69 -2.54 11.62 -7.99
N PRO A 70 -3.23 10.92 -8.92
CA PRO A 70 -3.33 9.46 -8.88
C PRO A 70 -1.97 8.77 -8.80
N THR A 71 -0.94 9.36 -9.41
CA THR A 71 0.44 8.85 -9.40
C THR A 71 1.06 8.95 -8.01
N ASP A 72 0.85 10.06 -7.31
CA ASP A 72 1.33 10.24 -5.93
C ASP A 72 0.70 9.21 -4.99
N VAL A 73 -0.61 9.01 -5.10
CA VAL A 73 -1.32 8.04 -4.26
C VAL A 73 -0.85 6.61 -4.53
N LYS A 74 -0.66 6.25 -5.79
CA LYS A 74 -0.03 4.96 -6.17
C LYS A 74 1.36 4.81 -5.58
N CYS A 75 2.15 5.88 -5.52
CA CYS A 75 3.47 5.89 -4.89
C CYS A 75 3.37 5.59 -3.38
N PHE A 76 2.41 6.21 -2.67
CA PHE A 76 2.17 5.92 -1.24
C PHE A 76 1.76 4.46 -1.00
N ILE A 77 0.88 3.91 -1.85
CA ILE A 77 0.49 2.49 -1.77
C ILE A 77 1.73 1.61 -1.95
N ARG A 78 2.55 1.87 -2.97
CA ARG A 78 3.78 1.11 -3.22
C ARG A 78 4.76 1.17 -2.05
N GLN A 79 4.97 2.36 -1.48
CA GLN A 79 5.82 2.54 -0.31
C GLN A 79 5.31 1.74 0.89
N LYS A 80 4.00 1.72 1.14
CA LYS A 80 3.41 0.92 2.22
C LYS A 80 3.64 -0.58 2.03
N LEU A 81 3.44 -1.12 0.82
CA LEU A 81 3.69 -2.54 0.51
C LEU A 81 5.16 -2.91 0.69
N ASN A 82 6.08 -2.05 0.23
CA ASN A 82 7.51 -2.23 0.42
C ASN A 82 7.88 -2.23 1.91
N ASN A 83 7.30 -1.32 2.69
CA ASN A 83 7.53 -1.25 4.13
C ASN A 83 6.99 -2.50 4.86
N ALA A 84 5.80 -2.99 4.49
CA ALA A 84 5.26 -4.23 5.03
C ALA A 84 6.17 -5.43 4.72
N SER A 85 6.66 -5.51 3.48
CA SER A 85 7.60 -6.54 3.04
C SER A 85 8.91 -6.52 3.84
N LYS A 86 9.50 -5.32 4.03
CA LYS A 86 10.70 -5.13 4.84
C LYS A 86 10.46 -5.47 6.31
N ALA A 87 9.29 -5.14 6.84
CA ALA A 87 8.93 -5.44 8.23
C ALA A 87 8.86 -6.96 8.46
N ILE A 88 8.31 -7.74 7.53
CA ILE A 88 8.28 -9.20 7.61
C ILE A 88 9.69 -9.79 7.48
N LYS A 89 10.50 -9.32 6.52
CA LYS A 89 11.91 -9.76 6.38
C LYS A 89 12.69 -9.59 7.69
N ARG A 90 12.50 -8.46 8.38
CA ARG A 90 13.13 -8.19 9.70
C ARG A 90 12.57 -9.03 10.84
N LYS A 91 11.34 -9.53 10.73
CA LYS A 91 10.67 -10.32 11.79
C LYS A 91 11.04 -11.81 11.72
N ASN A 92 11.47 -12.27 10.55
CA ASN A 92 11.92 -13.64 10.30
C ASN A 92 13.45 -13.80 10.38
N GLN A 93 14.15 -12.80 10.93
CA GLN A 93 15.59 -12.78 11.15
C GLN A 93 15.87 -12.77 12.66
#